data_AF-A0A2W1LIU1-F1
#
_entry.id   AF-A0A2W1LIU1-F1
#
_cell.length_a   1.000
_cell.length_b   1.000
_cell.length_c   1.000
_cell.angle_alpha   90.00
_cell.angle_beta   90.00
_cell.angle_gamma   90.00
#
_symmetry.space_group_name_H-M   'P 1'
#
loop_
_entity.id
_entity.type
_entity.pdbx_description
1 polymer ?
#
loop_
_entity_poly.entity_id
_entity_poly.type
_entity_poly.pdbx_seq_one_letter_code
_entity_poly.pdbx_strand_id
1 'polypeptide(L)'
;MLNYDWETWKLFFQEHWLILVVALVVLLIIIRLVKTVVKWALVAVIVIVVIIYSGYTLNDLNLDSITSIGTQVADSVKKEAVNAMAGEIKSASYTDNGDGTYTVKTDTLELTGAGGDNEVAVYYRGTSLGKWKIDEYIKALIEQAKQNG
;
A
#
# COMPACT_ATOMS: atom_id res chain seq x y z
N MET A 1 -33.30 15.00 50.86
CA MET A 1 -33.54 14.11 49.71
C MET A 1 -33.60 14.99 48.47
N LEU A 2 -32.86 14.63 47.42
CA LEU A 2 -32.50 15.45 46.25
C LEU A 2 -33.65 16.28 45.66
N ASN A 3 -33.79 17.54 46.10
CA ASN A 3 -34.53 18.55 45.36
C ASN A 3 -33.52 19.18 44.40
N TYR A 4 -33.29 18.53 43.26
CA TYR A 4 -32.46 19.11 42.20
C TYR A 4 -33.20 20.35 41.70
N ASP A 5 -32.78 21.52 42.17
CA ASP A 5 -33.46 22.78 41.91
C ASP A 5 -33.59 22.99 40.40
N TRP A 6 -34.83 23.05 39.93
CA TRP A 6 -35.20 23.36 38.55
C TRP A 6 -34.53 24.66 38.07
N GLU A 7 -34.27 25.58 39.00
CA GLU A 7 -33.53 26.82 38.75
C GLU A 7 -32.07 26.57 38.37
N THR A 8 -31.38 25.61 39.00
CA THR A 8 -29.99 25.24 38.69
C THR A 8 -29.87 24.68 37.28
N TRP A 9 -30.83 23.83 36.87
CA TRP A 9 -30.88 23.34 35.49
C TRP A 9 -31.11 24.49 34.50
N LYS A 10 -32.03 25.40 34.80
CA LYS A 10 -32.33 26.55 33.95
C LYS A 10 -31.11 27.45 33.75
N LEU A 11 -30.35 27.70 34.81
CA LEU A 11 -29.12 28.50 34.76
C LEU A 11 -28.04 27.83 33.90
N PHE A 12 -27.85 26.52 34.06
CA PHE A 12 -26.89 25.73 33.27
C PHE A 12 -27.20 25.74 31.77
N PHE A 13 -28.47 25.60 31.39
CA PHE A 13 -28.88 25.69 29.98
C PHE A 13 -28.63 27.09 29.41
N GLN A 14 -28.81 28.16 30.19
CA GLN A 14 -28.60 29.52 29.72
C GLN A 14 -27.10 29.86 29.58
N GLU A 15 -26.28 29.41 30.52
CA GLU A 15 -24.85 29.74 30.57
C GLU A 15 -24.00 28.83 29.67
N HIS A 16 -24.38 27.56 29.49
CA HIS A 16 -23.61 26.56 28.76
C HIS A 16 -24.32 25.98 27.53
N TRP A 17 -25.28 26.70 26.94
CA TRP A 17 -26.01 26.25 25.75
C TRP A 17 -25.10 25.83 24.59
N LEU A 18 -23.95 26.50 24.39
CA LEU A 18 -22.98 26.15 23.35
C LEU A 18 -22.32 24.78 23.60
N ILE A 19 -21.97 24.46 24.85
CA ILE A 19 -21.42 23.14 25.22
C ILE A 19 -22.43 22.05 24.92
N LEU A 20 -23.71 22.30 25.19
CA LEU A 20 -24.80 21.36 24.91
C LEU A 20 -24.98 21.12 23.41
N VAL A 21 -24.89 22.16 22.59
CA VAL A 21 -24.93 22.02 21.11
C VAL A 21 -23.75 21.18 20.61
N VAL A 22 -22.54 21.41 21.12
CA VAL A 22 -21.36 20.61 20.75
C VAL A 22 -21.51 19.16 21.18
N ALA A 23 -21.99 18.91 22.41
CA ALA A 23 -22.27 17.56 22.90
C ALA A 23 -23.31 16.84 22.04
N LEU A 24 -24.35 17.55 21.57
CA LEU A 24 -25.35 17.01 20.65
C LEU A 24 -24.73 16.62 19.31
N VAL A 25 -23.84 17.45 18.75
CA VAL A 25 -23.13 17.15 17.50
C VAL A 25 -22.25 15.91 17.65
N VAL A 26 -21.49 15.80 18.74
CA VAL A 26 -20.68 14.61 19.05
C VAL A 26 -21.56 13.37 19.18
N LEU A 27 -22.69 13.48 19.88
CA LEU A 27 -23.67 12.40 20.01
C LEU A 27 -24.20 11.96 18.63
N LEU A 28 -24.50 12.90 17.73
CA LEU A 28 -24.94 12.60 16.36
C LEU A 28 -23.86 11.85 15.56
N ILE A 29 -22.58 12.21 15.71
CA ILE A 29 -21.46 11.51 15.09
C ILE A 29 -21.37 10.07 15.61
N ILE A 30 -21.48 9.87 16.93
CA ILE A 30 -21.47 8.54 17.54
C ILE A 30 -22.65 7.70 17.03
N ILE A 31 -23.85 8.27 16.95
CA ILE A 31 -25.04 7.56 16.43
C ILE A 31 -24.81 7.13 14.98
N ARG A 32 -24.19 7.98 14.16
CA ARG A 32 -23.83 7.63 12.77
C ARG A 32 -22.82 6.48 12.74
N LEU A 33 -21.82 6.52 13.61
CA LEU A 33 -20.80 5.48 13.71
C LEU A 33 -21.37 4.14 14.20
N VAL A 34 -22.22 4.15 15.23
CA VAL A 34 -22.92 2.96 15.72
C VAL A 34 -23.79 2.35 14.62
N LYS A 35 -24.55 3.17 13.87
CA LYS A 35 -25.34 2.66 12.72
C LYS A 35 -24.45 2.00 11.66
N THR A 36 -23.27 2.54 11.40
CA THR A 36 -22.30 1.95 10.49
C THR A 36 -21.82 0.61 11.06
N VAL A 37 -21.33 0.58 12.30
CA VAL A 37 -20.80 -0.64 12.95
C VAL A 37 -21.87 -1.73 13.03
N VAL A 38 -23.13 -1.40 13.34
CA VAL A 38 -24.24 -2.39 13.39
C VAL A 38 -24.52 -2.99 12.01
N LYS A 39 -24.50 -2.18 10.93
CA LYS A 39 -24.64 -2.70 9.57
C LYS A 39 -23.51 -3.66 9.21
N TRP A 40 -22.28 -3.28 9.52
CA TRP A 40 -21.11 -4.12 9.27
C TRP A 40 -21.06 -5.36 10.18
N ALA A 41 -21.60 -5.29 11.39
CA ALA A 41 -21.70 -6.42 12.31
C ALA A 41 -22.63 -7.51 11.75
N LEU A 42 -23.76 -7.13 11.15
CA LEU A 42 -24.64 -8.10 10.46
C LEU A 42 -23.90 -8.78 9.30
N VAL A 43 -23.17 -8.00 8.49
CA VAL A 43 -22.34 -8.54 7.40
C VAL A 43 -21.29 -9.51 7.95
N ALA A 44 -20.60 -9.16 9.03
CA ALA A 44 -19.61 -10.01 9.67
C ALA A 44 -20.23 -11.32 10.20
N VAL A 45 -21.42 -11.25 10.81
CA VAL A 45 -22.16 -12.45 11.25
C VAL A 45 -22.51 -13.34 10.07
N ILE A 46 -23.00 -12.78 8.97
CA ILE A 46 -23.30 -13.55 7.75
C ILE A 46 -22.03 -14.21 7.21
N VAL A 47 -20.91 -13.49 7.16
CA VAL A 47 -19.61 -14.03 6.73
C VAL A 47 -19.17 -15.19 7.64
N ILE A 48 -19.29 -15.05 8.96
CA ILE A 48 -18.97 -16.12 9.92
C ILE A 48 -19.86 -17.35 9.70
N VAL A 49 -21.17 -17.14 9.52
CA VAL A 49 -22.13 -18.23 9.25
C VAL A 49 -21.80 -18.95 7.94
N VAL A 50 -21.46 -18.21 6.89
CA VAL A 50 -21.05 -18.78 5.59
C VAL A 50 -19.76 -19.59 5.73
N ILE A 51 -18.74 -19.08 6.45
CA ILE A 51 -17.49 -19.79 6.70
C ILE A 51 -17.77 -21.14 7.38
N ILE A 52 -18.55 -21.13 8.46
CA ILE A 52 -18.86 -22.35 9.22
C ILE A 52 -19.74 -23.32 8.42
N TYR A 53 -20.77 -22.82 7.73
CA TYR A 53 -21.73 -23.66 6.99
C TYR A 53 -21.14 -24.28 5.73
N SER A 54 -20.21 -23.59 5.07
CA SER A 54 -19.59 -24.06 3.83
C SER A 54 -18.71 -25.31 4.01
N GLY A 55 -18.35 -25.66 5.26
CA GLY A 55 -17.46 -26.79 5.56
C GLY A 55 -16.01 -26.56 5.11
N TYR A 56 -15.71 -25.39 4.55
CA TYR A 56 -14.39 -25.02 4.08
C TYR A 56 -13.60 -24.31 5.19
N THR A 57 -12.46 -24.89 5.55
CA THR A 57 -11.40 -24.18 6.27
C THR A 57 -11.01 -22.92 5.49
N LEU A 58 -10.53 -21.88 6.17
CA LEU A 58 -10.02 -20.63 5.55
C LEU A 58 -8.99 -20.85 4.40
N ASN A 59 -8.47 -22.08 4.23
CA ASN A 59 -7.68 -22.51 3.08
C ASN A 59 -8.44 -22.51 1.74
N ASP A 60 -9.75 -22.73 1.70
CA ASP A 60 -10.51 -22.73 0.42
C ASP A 60 -11.04 -21.35 0.06
N LEU A 61 -11.06 -20.43 1.04
CA LEU A 61 -11.15 -18.99 0.83
C LEU A 61 -9.79 -18.39 0.41
N ASN A 62 -8.98 -19.18 -0.30
CA ASN A 62 -8.16 -18.76 -1.43
C ASN A 62 -7.31 -17.49 -1.27
N LEU A 63 -6.81 -17.23 -0.06
CA LEU A 63 -5.69 -16.30 0.17
C LEU A 63 -4.45 -16.76 -0.63
N ASP A 64 -4.30 -18.08 -0.79
CA ASP A 64 -3.24 -18.69 -1.59
C ASP A 64 -3.47 -18.54 -3.11
N SER A 65 -4.71 -18.50 -3.62
CA SER A 65 -4.95 -18.15 -5.04
C SER A 65 -4.63 -16.69 -5.35
N ILE A 66 -5.00 -15.77 -4.45
CA ILE A 66 -4.69 -14.35 -4.64
C ILE A 66 -3.18 -14.13 -4.57
N THR A 67 -2.52 -14.80 -3.62
CA THR A 67 -1.05 -14.76 -3.51
C THR A 67 -0.37 -15.44 -4.69
N SER A 68 -0.89 -16.56 -5.19
CA SER A 68 -0.31 -17.30 -6.32
C SER A 68 -0.55 -16.63 -7.68
N ILE A 69 -1.67 -15.93 -7.86
CA ILE A 69 -1.90 -15.06 -9.02
C ILE A 69 -0.95 -13.86 -8.94
N GLY A 70 -0.81 -13.27 -7.74
CA GLY A 70 0.14 -12.19 -7.49
C GLY A 70 1.60 -12.59 -7.77
N THR A 71 2.03 -13.77 -7.33
CA THR A 71 3.38 -14.28 -7.61
C THR A 71 3.55 -14.69 -9.07
N GLN A 72 2.58 -15.33 -9.72
CA GLN A 72 2.69 -15.68 -11.15
C GLN A 72 2.81 -14.44 -12.05
N VAL A 73 2.05 -13.38 -11.77
CA VAL A 73 2.17 -12.11 -12.51
C VAL A 73 3.51 -11.46 -12.22
N ALA A 74 3.93 -11.41 -10.95
CA ALA A 74 5.23 -10.84 -10.58
C ALA A 74 6.39 -11.61 -11.24
N ASP A 75 6.34 -12.94 -11.27
CA ASP A 75 7.40 -13.77 -11.86
C ASP A 75 7.43 -13.65 -13.39
N SER A 76 6.27 -13.52 -14.04
CA SER A 76 6.19 -13.28 -15.49
C SER A 76 6.79 -11.93 -15.87
N VAL A 77 6.48 -10.87 -15.10
CA VAL A 77 7.03 -9.53 -15.33
C VAL A 77 8.52 -9.49 -15.04
N LYS A 78 9.00 -10.15 -13.97
CA LYS A 78 10.44 -10.29 -13.69
C LYS A 78 11.18 -11.00 -14.82
N LYS A 79 10.62 -12.09 -15.35
CA LYS A 79 11.22 -12.84 -16.47
C LYS A 79 11.33 -11.98 -17.73
N GLU A 80 10.29 -11.22 -18.04
CA GLU A 80 10.30 -10.30 -19.18
C GLU A 80 11.31 -9.16 -18.99
N ALA A 81 11.41 -8.62 -17.77
CA ALA A 81 12.42 -7.63 -17.42
C ALA A 81 13.85 -8.16 -17.59
N VAL A 82 14.14 -9.39 -17.14
CA VAL A 82 15.46 -10.03 -17.34
C VAL A 82 15.78 -10.24 -18.83
N ASN A 83 14.80 -10.69 -19.62
CA ASN A 83 14.96 -10.82 -21.07
C ASN A 83 15.22 -9.46 -21.75
N ALA A 84 14.49 -8.43 -21.33
CA ALA A 84 14.68 -7.07 -21.83
C ALA A 84 16.06 -6.51 -21.44
N MET A 85 16.57 -6.81 -20.25
CA MET A 85 17.94 -6.41 -19.85
C MET A 85 18.95 -6.98 -20.85
N ALA A 86 18.86 -8.26 -21.18
CA ALA A 86 19.77 -8.89 -22.15
C ALA A 86 19.63 -8.30 -23.57
N GLY A 87 18.40 -7.98 -24.00
CA GLY A 87 18.12 -7.45 -25.34
C GLY A 87 18.48 -5.96 -25.51
N GLU A 88 18.36 -5.16 -24.44
CA GLU A 88 18.47 -3.71 -24.47
C GLU A 88 19.76 -3.17 -23.84
N ILE A 89 20.70 -4.05 -23.45
CA ILE A 89 22.00 -3.66 -22.87
C ILE A 89 22.69 -2.55 -23.70
N LYS A 90 22.57 -2.59 -25.04
CA LYS A 90 23.22 -1.62 -25.93
C LYS A 90 22.55 -0.25 -25.94
N SER A 91 21.26 -0.14 -25.65
CA SER A 91 20.54 1.15 -25.57
C SER A 91 20.57 1.75 -24.16
N ALA A 92 21.29 1.12 -23.23
CA ALA A 92 21.43 1.62 -21.88
C ALA A 92 22.19 2.95 -21.83
N SER A 93 21.64 3.90 -21.07
CA SER A 93 22.23 5.21 -20.80
C SER A 93 22.37 5.40 -19.29
N TYR A 94 23.53 5.90 -18.86
CA TYR A 94 23.83 6.22 -17.46
C TYR A 94 23.62 7.71 -17.20
N THR A 95 22.94 8.05 -16.12
CA THR A 95 22.76 9.41 -15.61
C THR A 95 23.19 9.46 -14.16
N ASP A 96 24.12 10.35 -13.83
CA ASP A 96 24.44 10.70 -12.44
C ASP A 96 23.46 11.77 -11.96
N ASN A 97 22.77 11.52 -10.84
CA ASN A 97 21.75 12.43 -10.33
C ASN A 97 22.33 13.55 -9.46
N GLY A 98 23.63 13.54 -9.15
CA GLY A 98 24.33 14.57 -8.35
C GLY A 98 24.06 14.53 -6.85
N ASP A 99 23.16 13.67 -6.39
CA ASP A 99 22.81 13.45 -4.98
C ASP A 99 23.49 12.20 -4.37
N GLY A 100 24.42 11.59 -5.12
CA GLY A 100 25.05 10.32 -4.77
C GLY A 100 24.28 9.09 -5.29
N THR A 101 23.18 9.30 -6.01
CA THR A 101 22.46 8.25 -6.74
C THR A 101 22.72 8.32 -8.24
N TYR A 102 22.47 7.20 -8.91
CA TYR A 102 22.57 7.08 -10.35
C TYR A 102 21.33 6.39 -10.91
N THR A 103 21.01 6.73 -12.15
CA THR A 103 19.93 6.13 -12.93
C THR A 103 20.52 5.49 -14.18
N VAL A 104 20.25 4.21 -14.40
CA VAL A 104 20.54 3.52 -15.66
C VAL A 104 19.22 3.23 -16.35
N LYS A 105 19.05 3.74 -17.57
CA LYS A 105 17.79 3.66 -18.32
C LYS A 105 18.00 3.01 -19.68
N THR A 106 17.10 2.10 -20.04
CA THR A 106 16.96 1.54 -21.39
C THR A 106 15.59 1.93 -21.96
N ASP A 107 15.21 1.36 -23.09
CA ASP A 107 13.90 1.59 -23.71
C ASP A 107 12.73 1.12 -22.82
N THR A 108 12.91 0.02 -22.08
CA THR A 108 11.86 -0.55 -21.23
C THR A 108 12.23 -0.73 -19.76
N LEU A 109 13.50 -0.52 -19.37
CA LEU A 109 13.98 -0.68 -18.00
C LEU A 109 14.54 0.62 -17.43
N GLU A 110 14.37 0.77 -16.13
CA GLU A 110 15.00 1.83 -15.36
C GLU A 110 15.53 1.25 -14.05
N LEU A 111 16.81 1.47 -13.79
CA LEU A 111 17.52 1.04 -12.60
C LEU A 111 17.95 2.28 -11.84
N THR A 112 17.69 2.32 -10.54
CA THR A 112 18.16 3.40 -9.66
C THR A 112 18.96 2.81 -8.51
N GLY A 113 20.18 3.32 -8.31
CA GLY A 113 21.10 2.85 -7.28
C GLY A 113 21.81 4.00 -6.59
N ALA A 114 22.32 3.75 -5.40
CA ALA A 114 23.23 4.66 -4.71
C ALA A 114 24.68 4.20 -4.88
N GLY A 115 25.62 5.14 -4.99
CA GLY A 115 27.04 4.83 -5.11
C GLY A 115 27.53 4.02 -3.91
N GLY A 116 28.00 2.79 -4.15
CA GLY A 116 28.52 1.89 -3.11
C GLY A 116 27.47 0.98 -2.46
N ASP A 117 26.20 1.04 -2.89
CA ASP A 117 25.17 0.09 -2.45
C ASP A 117 25.25 -1.22 -3.25
N ASN A 118 24.83 -2.33 -2.63
CA ASN A 118 24.82 -3.65 -3.25
C ASN A 118 23.46 -4.00 -3.88
N GLU A 119 22.49 -3.08 -3.82
CA GLU A 119 21.14 -3.25 -4.33
C GLU A 119 20.75 -2.06 -5.21
N VAL A 120 19.95 -2.33 -6.23
CA VAL A 120 19.36 -1.32 -7.11
C VAL A 120 17.86 -1.52 -7.19
N ALA A 121 17.10 -0.43 -7.20
CA ALA A 121 15.68 -0.49 -7.47
C ALA A 121 15.46 -0.67 -8.97
N VAL A 122 14.68 -1.69 -9.33
CA VAL A 122 14.40 -2.07 -10.71
C VAL A 122 12.98 -1.69 -11.08
N TYR A 123 12.84 -1.01 -12.21
CA TYR A 123 11.56 -0.64 -12.81
C TYR A 123 11.51 -1.20 -14.22
N TYR A 124 10.40 -1.86 -14.56
CA TYR A 124 10.13 -2.33 -15.91
C TYR A 124 8.85 -1.69 -16.42
N ARG A 125 8.95 -0.92 -17.52
CA ARG A 125 7.84 -0.16 -18.12
C ARG A 125 7.06 0.68 -17.10
N GLY A 126 7.77 1.32 -16.18
CA GLY A 126 7.19 2.14 -15.11
C GLY A 126 6.62 1.37 -13.91
N THR A 127 6.67 0.04 -13.90
CA THR A 127 6.28 -0.79 -12.76
C THR A 127 7.49 -1.12 -11.89
N SER A 128 7.43 -0.82 -10.59
CA SER A 128 8.50 -1.20 -9.66
C SER A 128 8.52 -2.70 -9.42
N LEU A 129 9.66 -3.33 -9.65
CA LEU A 129 9.92 -4.75 -9.38
C LEU A 129 10.66 -4.97 -8.05
N GLY A 130 10.82 -3.91 -7.26
CA GLY A 130 11.53 -3.91 -5.99
C GLY A 130 13.03 -3.69 -6.12
N LYS A 131 13.76 -3.92 -5.02
CA LYS A 131 15.22 -3.84 -4.96
C LYS A 131 15.84 -5.19 -5.28
N TRP A 132 16.75 -5.23 -6.24
CA TRP A 132 17.48 -6.43 -6.62
C TRP A 132 18.94 -6.25 -6.26
N LYS A 133 19.58 -7.32 -5.82
CA LYS A 133 21.03 -7.31 -5.59
C LYS A 133 21.75 -7.14 -6.92
N ILE A 134 22.81 -6.34 -6.92
CA ILE A 134 23.68 -6.18 -8.08
C ILE A 134 24.38 -7.52 -8.35
N ASP A 135 23.86 -8.24 -9.33
CA ASP A 135 24.46 -9.45 -9.87
C ASP A 135 25.31 -9.13 -11.12
N GLU A 136 25.89 -10.16 -11.74
CA GLU A 136 26.74 -9.97 -12.92
C GLU A 136 25.99 -9.33 -14.11
N TYR A 137 24.68 -9.56 -14.23
CA TYR A 137 23.86 -9.00 -15.31
C TYR A 137 23.58 -7.51 -15.09
N ILE A 138 23.17 -7.13 -13.89
CA ILE A 138 22.97 -5.71 -13.53
C ILE A 138 24.29 -4.95 -13.62
N LYS A 139 25.39 -5.58 -13.16
CA LYS A 139 26.72 -4.98 -13.27
C LYS A 139 27.11 -4.74 -14.73
N ALA A 140 26.93 -5.73 -15.61
CA ALA A 140 27.20 -5.58 -17.03
C ALA A 140 26.35 -4.48 -17.68
N LEU A 141 25.08 -4.36 -17.29
CA LEU A 141 24.18 -3.32 -17.77
C LEU A 141 24.63 -1.91 -17.32
N ILE A 142 25.03 -1.75 -16.05
CA ILE A 142 25.57 -0.49 -15.53
C ILE A 142 26.89 -0.13 -16.22
N GLU A 143 27.79 -1.10 -16.41
CA GLU A 143 29.07 -0.88 -17.09
C GLU A 143 28.86 -0.48 -18.56
N GLN A 144 27.97 -1.14 -19.29
CA GLN A 144 27.63 -0.76 -20.65
C GLN A 144 27.00 0.64 -20.72
N ALA A 145 26.08 0.95 -19.81
CA ALA A 145 25.46 2.27 -19.73
C ALA A 145 26.48 3.39 -19.50
N LYS A 146 27.52 3.13 -18.69
CA LYS A 146 28.66 4.04 -18.45
C LYS A 146 29.61 4.16 -19.64
N GLN A 147 29.65 3.19 -20.54
CA GLN A 147 30.44 3.28 -21.78
C GLN A 147 29.71 4.10 -22.86
N ASN A 148 28.37 4.14 -22.80
CA ASN A 148 27.51 4.83 -23.76
C ASN A 148 27.23 6.30 -23.39
N GLY A 149 27.45 6.70 -22.13
CA GLY A 149 27.30 8.07 -21.63
C GLY A 149 28.64 8.71 -21.32
#